data_AF-A0A3N1JYT9-F1
#
_entry.id   AF-A0A3N1JYT9-F1
#
_cell.length_a   1.000
_cell.length_b   1.000
_cell.length_c   1.000
_cell.angle_alpha   90.00
_cell.angle_beta   90.00
_cell.angle_gamma   90.00
#
_symmetry.space_group_name_H-M   'P 1'
#
loop_
_entity.id
_entity.type
_entity.pdbx_description
1 polymer ?
#
loop_
_entity_poly.entity_id
_entity_poly.type
_entity_poly.pdbx_seq_one_letter_code
_entity_poly.pdbx_strand_id
1 'polypeptide(L)'
;MPRDHHRPVHFTDAEFAALQGGEDPAVVNRVAHETANALLHRVREDPDPAVVERLVTYTDVHGIDAIAELWARVGAHTLPGALWRVYLVRTVIRQNPEEIAYLFERGTERIGTIDQAVAGAEQPTGPAEILTLADRILHGLYTGDFAVALDRGAAFCRLTAAGATAVADDADLTAGERASELTTRALRLSELAADLTEAAALWRRDSLD
;
A
#
# COMPACT_ATOMS: atom_id res chain seq x y z
N MET A 1 7.25 -15.94 -37.85
CA MET A 1 6.07 -16.84 -37.91
C MET A 1 5.07 -16.35 -36.87
N PRO A 2 3.83 -15.98 -37.23
CA PRO A 2 2.81 -15.67 -36.23
C PRO A 2 2.49 -16.96 -35.46
N ARG A 3 2.29 -16.88 -34.14
CA ARG A 3 1.86 -18.04 -33.34
C ARG A 3 0.46 -18.45 -33.82
N ASP A 4 0.29 -19.71 -34.19
CA ASP A 4 -1.04 -20.27 -34.49
C ASP A 4 -1.95 -20.06 -33.28
N HIS A 5 -3.07 -19.37 -33.47
CA HIS A 5 -4.02 -19.13 -32.40
C HIS A 5 -4.80 -20.43 -32.17
N HIS A 6 -4.59 -21.07 -31.03
CA HIS A 6 -5.29 -22.31 -30.69
C HIS A 6 -6.78 -22.03 -30.50
N ARG A 7 -7.64 -22.83 -31.14
CA ARG A 7 -9.09 -22.73 -30.98
C ARG A 7 -9.49 -23.14 -29.55
N PRO A 8 -10.40 -22.43 -28.86
CA PRO A 8 -10.81 -22.83 -27.51
C PRO A 8 -11.33 -24.27 -27.50
N VAL A 9 -10.91 -25.06 -26.52
CA VAL A 9 -11.47 -26.40 -26.31
C VAL A 9 -12.86 -26.23 -25.72
N HIS A 10 -13.87 -26.85 -26.34
CA HIS A 10 -15.22 -26.86 -25.81
C HIS A 10 -15.32 -27.92 -24.72
N PHE A 11 -15.55 -27.48 -23.48
CA PHE A 11 -15.86 -28.37 -22.36
C PHE A 11 -17.36 -28.65 -22.32
N THR A 12 -17.72 -29.88 -21.95
CA THR A 12 -19.08 -30.20 -21.49
C THR A 12 -19.29 -29.73 -20.05
N ASP A 13 -20.54 -29.53 -19.63
CA ASP A 13 -20.87 -29.09 -18.25
C ASP A 13 -20.29 -30.01 -17.18
N ALA A 14 -20.24 -31.31 -17.44
CA ALA A 14 -19.66 -32.31 -16.53
C ALA A 14 -18.13 -32.21 -16.45
N GLU A 15 -17.44 -31.93 -17.56
CA GLU A 15 -15.99 -31.73 -17.59
C GLU A 15 -15.60 -30.40 -16.92
N PHE A 16 -16.42 -29.37 -17.07
CA PHE A 16 -16.22 -28.09 -16.40
C PHE A 16 -16.43 -28.20 -14.88
N ALA A 17 -17.47 -28.93 -14.45
CA ALA A 17 -17.75 -29.17 -13.03
C ALA A 17 -16.69 -30.06 -12.34
N ALA A 18 -15.97 -30.89 -13.11
CA ALA A 18 -14.88 -31.72 -12.61
C ALA A 18 -13.55 -30.95 -12.41
N LEU A 19 -13.43 -29.76 -12.99
CA LEU A 19 -12.32 -28.85 -12.70
C LEU A 19 -12.57 -28.21 -11.34
N GLN A 20 -11.68 -28.47 -10.38
CA GLN A 20 -11.71 -27.78 -9.10
C GLN A 20 -11.47 -26.28 -9.33
N GLY A 21 -12.56 -25.52 -9.34
CA GLY A 21 -12.51 -24.06 -9.41
C GLY A 21 -11.81 -23.47 -8.19
N GLY A 22 -11.22 -22.29 -8.35
CA GLY A 22 -10.76 -21.49 -7.23
C GLY A 22 -11.93 -20.96 -6.39
N GLU A 23 -11.62 -20.24 -5.31
CA GLU A 23 -12.65 -19.52 -4.55
C GLU A 23 -13.46 -18.59 -5.45
N ASP A 24 -14.77 -18.49 -5.20
CA ASP A 24 -15.66 -17.59 -5.92
C ASP A 24 -15.18 -16.13 -5.75
N PRO A 25 -14.77 -15.43 -6.83
CA PRO A 25 -14.31 -14.05 -6.75
C PRO A 25 -15.33 -13.09 -6.14
N ALA A 26 -16.63 -13.36 -6.31
CA ALA A 26 -17.68 -12.54 -5.72
C ALA A 26 -17.77 -12.70 -4.20
N VAL A 27 -17.47 -13.90 -3.68
CA VAL A 27 -17.39 -14.15 -2.23
C VAL A 27 -16.16 -13.46 -1.66
N VAL A 28 -14.99 -13.62 -2.29
CA VAL A 28 -13.74 -12.97 -1.85
C VAL A 28 -13.90 -11.45 -1.80
N ASN A 29 -14.45 -10.86 -2.87
CA ASN A 29 -14.70 -9.43 -2.93
C ASN A 29 -15.63 -8.98 -1.80
N ARG A 30 -16.77 -9.66 -1.62
CA ARG A 30 -17.74 -9.30 -0.57
C ARG A 30 -17.13 -9.37 0.83
N VAL A 31 -16.42 -10.45 1.14
CA VAL A 31 -15.77 -10.62 2.46
C VAL A 31 -14.71 -9.53 2.68
N ALA A 32 -13.95 -9.16 1.66
CA ALA A 32 -12.99 -8.07 1.74
C ALA A 32 -13.68 -6.72 2.06
N HIS A 33 -14.78 -6.38 1.39
CA HIS A 33 -15.53 -5.16 1.69
C HIS A 33 -16.20 -5.20 3.08
N GLU A 34 -16.81 -6.34 3.47
CA GLU A 34 -17.44 -6.49 4.79
C GLU A 34 -16.42 -6.33 5.92
N THR A 35 -15.26 -6.96 5.81
CA THR A 35 -14.18 -6.87 6.81
C THR A 35 -13.57 -5.47 6.90
N ALA A 36 -13.33 -4.82 5.76
CA ALA A 36 -12.81 -3.44 5.71
C ALA A 36 -13.79 -2.44 6.33
N ASN A 37 -15.09 -2.55 5.99
CA ASN A 37 -16.14 -1.71 6.55
C ASN A 37 -16.32 -1.95 8.06
N ALA A 38 -16.35 -3.21 8.50
CA ALA A 38 -16.46 -3.55 9.92
C ALA A 38 -15.29 -2.94 10.72
N LEU A 39 -14.08 -2.98 10.15
CA LEU A 39 -12.90 -2.42 10.79
C LEU A 39 -12.99 -0.90 10.95
N LEU A 40 -13.33 -0.17 9.89
CA LEU A 40 -13.51 1.28 9.97
C LEU A 40 -14.68 1.69 10.87
N HIS A 41 -15.79 0.95 10.80
CA HIS A 41 -16.98 1.24 11.58
C HIS A 41 -16.72 1.08 13.08
N ARG A 42 -16.09 -0.03 13.49
CA ARG A 42 -15.75 -0.30 14.89
C ARG A 42 -14.91 0.82 15.50
N VAL A 43 -13.98 1.35 14.73
CA VAL A 43 -13.10 2.43 15.16
C VAL A 43 -13.82 3.79 15.23
N ARG A 44 -14.74 4.06 14.30
CA ARG A 44 -15.56 5.28 14.34
C ARG A 44 -16.54 5.30 15.51
N GLU A 45 -17.13 4.15 15.84
CA GLU A 45 -18.06 4.02 16.97
C GLU A 45 -17.36 4.08 18.33
N ASP A 46 -16.11 3.60 18.41
CA ASP A 46 -15.33 3.52 19.64
C ASP A 46 -13.88 3.97 19.37
N PRO A 47 -13.63 5.31 19.31
CA PRO A 47 -12.33 5.87 18.96
C PRO A 47 -11.32 5.82 20.12
N ASP A 48 -11.54 4.97 21.15
CA ASP A 48 -10.61 4.80 22.26
C ASP A 48 -9.20 4.48 21.69
N PRO A 49 -8.20 5.35 21.92
CA PRO A 49 -6.84 5.13 21.46
C PRO A 49 -6.27 3.77 21.88
N ALA A 50 -6.70 3.24 23.03
CA ALA A 50 -6.27 1.92 23.49
C ALA A 50 -6.91 0.78 22.67
N VAL A 51 -8.11 0.95 22.10
CA VAL A 51 -8.70 -0.01 21.16
C VAL A 51 -7.93 -0.01 19.84
N VAL A 52 -7.60 1.17 19.32
CA VAL A 52 -6.82 1.31 18.08
C VAL A 52 -5.43 0.73 18.26
N GLU A 53 -4.74 1.06 19.35
CA GLU A 53 -3.42 0.51 19.67
C GLU A 53 -3.47 -1.00 19.83
N ARG A 54 -4.50 -1.54 20.51
CA ARG A 54 -4.71 -3.00 20.58
C ARG A 54 -4.96 -3.62 19.21
N LEU A 55 -5.69 -2.96 18.32
CA LEU A 55 -5.99 -3.48 16.99
C LEU A 55 -4.76 -3.44 16.06
N VAL A 56 -3.97 -2.37 16.13
CA VAL A 56 -2.67 -2.25 15.46
C VAL A 56 -1.68 -3.27 16.02
N THR A 57 -1.61 -3.43 17.35
CA THR A 57 -0.73 -4.41 17.99
C THR A 57 -1.18 -5.85 17.69
N TYR A 58 -2.47 -6.11 17.69
CA TYR A 58 -3.03 -7.42 17.29
C TYR A 58 -2.70 -7.73 15.83
N THR A 59 -2.83 -6.73 14.95
CA THR A 59 -2.40 -6.80 13.55
C THR A 59 -0.90 -7.12 13.44
N ASP A 60 -0.07 -6.52 14.30
CA ASP A 60 1.38 -6.75 14.34
C ASP A 60 1.78 -8.15 14.85
N VAL A 61 1.02 -8.71 15.79
CA VAL A 61 1.37 -9.96 16.50
C VAL A 61 0.71 -11.19 15.87
N HIS A 62 -0.51 -11.05 15.36
CA HIS A 62 -1.30 -12.16 14.80
C HIS A 62 -1.47 -12.09 13.28
N GLY A 63 -0.92 -11.05 12.65
CA GLY A 63 -0.94 -10.84 11.21
C GLY A 63 -2.33 -10.44 10.73
N ILE A 64 -2.49 -9.17 10.36
CA ILE A 64 -3.57 -8.81 9.42
C ILE A 64 -3.39 -9.55 8.10
N ASP A 65 -2.24 -10.20 7.85
CA ASP A 65 -1.88 -10.96 6.66
C ASP A 65 -3.04 -11.77 6.06
N ALA A 66 -3.83 -12.50 6.85
CA ALA A 66 -4.97 -13.25 6.33
C ALA A 66 -6.08 -12.35 5.73
N ILE A 67 -6.36 -11.21 6.37
CA ILE A 67 -7.33 -10.20 5.87
C ILE A 67 -6.70 -9.36 4.76
N ALA A 68 -5.41 -9.07 4.88
CA ALA A 68 -4.62 -8.31 3.93
C ALA A 68 -4.50 -9.05 2.59
N GLU A 69 -4.35 -10.38 2.62
CA GLU A 69 -4.43 -11.26 1.44
C GLU A 69 -5.80 -11.21 0.76
N LEU A 70 -6.89 -11.10 1.53
CA LEU A 70 -8.24 -10.93 0.97
C LEU A 70 -8.36 -9.56 0.28
N TRP A 71 -7.87 -8.50 0.93
CA TRP A 71 -7.90 -7.14 0.39
C TRP A 71 -7.00 -6.94 -0.83
N ALA A 72 -5.86 -7.63 -0.88
CA ALA A 72 -4.92 -7.57 -2.01
C ALA A 72 -5.54 -8.03 -3.34
N ARG A 73 -6.63 -8.81 -3.28
CA ARG A 73 -7.37 -9.31 -4.46
C ARG A 73 -8.43 -8.33 -4.97
N VAL A 74 -8.67 -7.23 -4.27
CA VAL A 74 -9.68 -6.22 -4.63
C VAL A 74 -9.05 -5.03 -5.35
N GLY A 75 -9.84 -4.32 -6.16
CA GLY A 75 -9.40 -3.17 -6.94
C GLY A 75 -8.76 -2.08 -6.09
N ALA A 76 -7.78 -1.36 -6.66
CA ALA A 76 -6.99 -0.35 -5.97
C ALA A 76 -7.81 0.77 -5.32
N HIS A 77 -8.86 1.17 -6.02
CA HIS A 77 -9.69 2.33 -5.72
C HIS A 77 -10.97 1.91 -5.00
N THR A 78 -10.80 1.00 -4.05
CA THR A 78 -11.82 0.51 -3.12
C THR A 78 -11.31 0.70 -1.70
N LEU A 79 -12.20 0.69 -0.71
CA LEU A 79 -11.84 0.75 0.69
C LEU A 79 -10.85 -0.36 1.10
N PRO A 80 -11.13 -1.67 0.88
CA PRO A 80 -10.16 -2.72 1.18
C PRO A 80 -8.84 -2.53 0.41
N GLY A 81 -8.90 -2.12 -0.86
CA GLY A 81 -7.71 -1.89 -1.68
C GLY A 81 -6.83 -0.75 -1.16
N ALA A 82 -7.42 0.30 -0.61
CA ALA A 82 -6.71 1.42 0.03
C ALA A 82 -6.07 1.00 1.36
N LEU A 83 -6.80 0.26 2.20
CA LEU A 83 -6.28 -0.27 3.47
C LEU A 83 -5.08 -1.19 3.24
N TRP A 84 -5.17 -2.10 2.26
CA TRP A 84 -4.06 -2.97 1.88
C TRP A 84 -2.81 -2.19 1.49
N ARG A 85 -2.95 -1.12 0.70
CA ARG A 85 -1.83 -0.29 0.26
C ARG A 85 -1.13 0.42 1.39
N VAL A 86 -1.88 0.92 2.36
CA VAL A 86 -1.29 1.52 3.57
C VAL A 86 -0.57 0.45 4.40
N TYR A 87 -1.14 -0.74 4.54
CA TYR A 87 -0.44 -1.85 5.19
C TYR A 87 0.85 -2.23 4.46
N LEU A 88 0.81 -2.29 3.12
CA LEU A 88 1.98 -2.55 2.30
C LEU A 88 3.08 -1.50 2.51
N VAL A 89 2.73 -0.21 2.55
CA VAL A 89 3.68 0.88 2.88
C VAL A 89 4.40 0.58 4.20
N ARG A 90 3.63 0.25 5.24
CA ARG A 90 4.18 -0.04 6.55
C ARG A 90 5.06 -1.28 6.57
N THR A 91 4.64 -2.35 5.89
CA THR A 91 5.43 -3.58 5.77
C THR A 91 6.77 -3.31 5.09
N VAL A 92 6.78 -2.54 4.00
CA VAL A 92 8.01 -2.15 3.30
C VAL A 92 8.94 -1.33 4.21
N ILE A 93 8.41 -0.39 4.98
CA ILE A 93 9.20 0.41 5.93
C ILE A 93 9.81 -0.50 7.01
N ARG A 94 9.03 -1.42 7.60
CA ARG A 94 9.49 -2.29 8.69
C ARG A 94 10.51 -3.33 8.23
N GLN A 95 10.44 -3.79 6.98
CA GLN A 95 11.38 -4.80 6.45
C GLN A 95 12.81 -4.27 6.34
N ASN A 96 12.99 -2.98 6.00
CA ASN A 96 14.32 -2.38 5.89
C ASN A 96 14.27 -0.86 6.17
N PRO A 97 14.13 -0.44 7.44
CA PRO A 97 13.97 0.97 7.78
C PRO A 97 15.21 1.81 7.44
N GLU A 98 16.40 1.22 7.47
CA GLU A 98 17.67 1.87 7.07
C GLU A 98 17.64 2.31 5.60
N GLU A 99 17.36 1.38 4.69
CA GLU A 99 17.30 1.68 3.26
C GLU A 99 16.16 2.65 2.95
N ILE A 100 15.00 2.47 3.57
CA ILE A 100 13.84 3.33 3.29
C ILE A 100 14.05 4.75 3.83
N ALA A 101 14.64 4.91 5.03
CA ALA A 101 15.01 6.23 5.54
C ALA A 101 16.02 6.93 4.61
N TYR A 102 17.03 6.20 4.14
CA TYR A 102 18.01 6.73 3.18
C TYR A 102 17.35 7.19 1.87
N LEU A 103 16.49 6.36 1.27
CA LEU A 103 15.78 6.73 0.05
C LEU A 103 14.82 7.90 0.29
N PHE A 104 14.11 7.93 1.41
CA PHE A 104 13.22 9.03 1.76
C PHE A 104 13.98 10.36 1.85
N GLU A 105 15.08 10.42 2.61
CA GLU A 105 15.91 11.63 2.74
C GLU A 105 16.46 12.08 1.38
N ARG A 106 17.05 11.16 0.60
CA ARG A 106 17.54 11.46 -0.76
C ARG A 106 16.42 12.01 -1.66
N GLY A 107 15.20 11.49 -1.51
CA GLY A 107 14.02 12.00 -2.18
C GLY A 107 13.68 13.43 -1.78
N THR A 108 13.66 13.73 -0.49
CA THR A 108 13.35 15.06 0.02
C THR A 108 14.33 16.13 -0.46
N GLU A 109 15.62 15.80 -0.51
CA GLU A 109 16.67 16.67 -1.07
C GLU A 109 16.47 16.93 -2.57
N ARG A 110 15.85 15.97 -3.29
CA ARG A 110 15.76 16.02 -4.74
C ARG A 110 14.58 16.82 -5.28
N ILE A 111 13.35 16.60 -4.79
CA ILE A 111 12.14 17.13 -5.47
C ILE A 111 11.61 18.44 -4.89
N GLY A 112 11.96 18.82 -3.65
CA GLY A 112 11.56 20.10 -3.06
C GLY A 112 10.05 20.40 -3.08
N THR A 113 9.19 19.38 -2.99
CA THR A 113 7.72 19.52 -3.01
C THR A 113 7.15 19.69 -1.59
N ILE A 114 5.85 19.97 -1.51
CA ILE A 114 5.12 19.98 -0.22
C ILE A 114 5.02 18.58 0.42
N ASP A 115 5.38 17.52 -0.31
CA ASP A 115 5.22 16.13 0.15
C ASP A 115 5.96 15.87 1.47
N GLN A 116 7.07 16.56 1.72
CA GLN A 116 7.80 16.43 2.97
C GLN A 116 6.95 16.89 4.17
N ALA A 117 6.27 18.03 4.03
CA ALA A 117 5.37 18.54 5.05
C ALA A 117 4.10 17.68 5.17
N VAL A 118 3.58 17.19 4.03
CA VAL A 118 2.39 16.31 4.02
C VAL A 118 2.70 15.00 4.73
N ALA A 119 3.78 14.30 4.35
CA ALA A 119 4.20 13.05 4.97
C ALA A 119 4.36 13.22 6.49
N GLY A 120 4.98 14.31 6.94
CA GLY A 120 5.09 14.63 8.37
C GLY A 120 6.14 13.80 9.11
N ALA A 121 7.22 13.43 8.41
CA ALA A 121 8.40 12.82 9.01
C ALA A 121 9.17 13.84 9.85
N GLU A 122 9.79 13.39 10.95
CA GLU A 122 10.71 14.22 11.73
C GLU A 122 12.05 14.35 11.01
N GLN A 123 12.68 15.52 11.10
CA GLN A 123 13.93 15.84 10.41
C GLN A 123 15.11 15.92 11.37
N PRO A 124 16.27 15.31 11.05
CA PRO A 124 16.51 14.42 9.91
C PRO A 124 15.75 13.09 10.03
N THR A 125 15.32 12.50 8.92
CA THR A 125 14.52 11.26 8.94
C THR A 125 15.43 10.04 8.99
N GLY A 126 15.72 9.53 10.19
CA GLY A 126 16.42 8.28 10.39
C GLY A 126 15.51 7.04 10.41
N PRO A 127 16.08 5.85 10.67
CA PRO A 127 15.33 4.60 10.76
C PRO A 127 14.23 4.62 11.84
N ALA A 128 14.45 5.30 12.97
CA ALA A 128 13.45 5.39 14.04
C ALA A 128 12.31 6.34 13.65
N GLU A 129 12.65 7.46 13.01
CA GLU A 129 11.70 8.47 12.57
C GLU A 129 10.82 7.93 11.43
N ILE A 130 11.37 7.13 10.52
CA ILE A 130 10.59 6.52 9.44
C ILE A 130 9.64 5.42 9.94
N LEU A 131 10.02 4.66 10.96
CA LEU A 131 9.12 3.73 11.65
C LEU A 131 7.98 4.47 12.34
N THR A 132 8.31 5.58 13.02
CA THR A 132 7.32 6.46 13.65
C THR A 132 6.35 7.03 12.62
N LEU A 133 6.83 7.44 11.44
CA LEU A 133 5.99 7.85 10.32
C LEU A 133 5.03 6.74 9.88
N ALA A 134 5.53 5.51 9.71
CA ALA A 134 4.71 4.38 9.30
C ALA A 134 3.56 4.12 10.29
N ASP A 135 3.86 4.16 11.58
CA ASP A 135 2.86 4.01 12.62
C ASP A 135 1.89 5.20 12.64
N ARG A 136 2.35 6.45 12.44
CA ARG A 136 1.45 7.62 12.31
C ARG A 136 0.47 7.50 11.13
N ILE A 137 0.95 7.03 9.97
CA ILE A 137 0.10 6.80 8.79
C ILE A 137 -0.98 5.77 9.13
N LEU A 138 -0.59 4.64 9.74
CA LEU A 138 -1.53 3.57 10.11
C LEU A 138 -2.55 4.04 11.16
N HIS A 139 -2.10 4.71 12.22
CA HIS A 139 -3.00 5.25 13.25
C HIS A 139 -3.97 6.28 12.66
N GLY A 140 -3.52 7.09 11.70
CA GLY A 140 -4.35 8.08 11.01
C GLY A 140 -5.55 7.48 10.26
N LEU A 141 -5.46 6.22 9.81
CA LEU A 141 -6.61 5.53 9.20
C LEU A 141 -7.76 5.32 10.20
N TYR A 142 -7.43 5.28 11.49
CA TYR A 142 -8.34 4.89 12.55
C TYR A 142 -8.79 6.10 13.39
N THR A 143 -7.86 6.97 13.79
CA THR A 143 -8.16 8.05 14.76
C THR A 143 -8.40 9.41 14.12
N GLY A 144 -8.17 9.55 12.82
CA GLY A 144 -8.18 10.84 12.13
C GLY A 144 -8.97 10.84 10.83
N ASP A 145 -8.67 11.84 9.99
CA ASP A 145 -9.18 11.89 8.63
C ASP A 145 -8.44 10.85 7.77
N PHE A 146 -9.17 9.81 7.40
CA PHE A 146 -8.68 8.72 6.56
C PHE A 146 -8.06 9.23 5.25
N ALA A 147 -8.63 10.25 4.60
CA ALA A 147 -8.03 10.81 3.39
C ALA A 147 -6.68 11.50 3.67
N VAL A 148 -6.50 12.10 4.86
CA VAL A 148 -5.22 12.68 5.25
C VAL A 148 -4.18 11.57 5.49
N ALA A 149 -4.58 10.44 6.07
CA ALA A 149 -3.68 9.29 6.22
C ALA A 149 -3.24 8.73 4.86
N LEU A 150 -4.16 8.63 3.90
CA LEU A 150 -3.86 8.24 2.53
C LEU A 150 -2.91 9.24 1.83
N ASP A 151 -3.15 10.54 1.97
CA ASP A 151 -2.26 11.58 1.43
C ASP A 151 -0.85 11.50 2.02
N ARG A 152 -0.73 11.21 3.32
CA ARG A 152 0.57 10.98 3.99
C ARG A 152 1.31 9.80 3.39
N GLY A 153 0.61 8.68 3.21
CA GLY A 153 1.16 7.50 2.54
C GLY A 153 1.59 7.81 1.10
N ALA A 154 0.77 8.54 0.35
CA ALA A 154 1.08 8.94 -1.02
C ALA A 154 2.33 9.84 -1.10
N ALA A 155 2.42 10.82 -0.20
CA ALA A 155 3.56 11.72 -0.09
C ALA A 155 4.85 10.97 0.26
N PHE A 156 4.79 10.05 1.23
CA PHE A 156 5.90 9.14 1.54
C PHE A 156 6.36 8.34 0.31
N CYS A 157 5.42 7.77 -0.43
CA CYS A 157 5.72 6.99 -1.63
C CYS A 157 6.38 7.83 -2.72
N ARG A 158 5.91 9.06 -2.97
CA ARG A 158 6.52 9.98 -3.97
C ARG A 158 7.96 10.35 -3.60
N LEU A 159 8.21 10.70 -2.34
CA LEU A 159 9.54 11.05 -1.85
C LEU A 159 10.49 9.86 -1.98
N THR A 160 10.09 8.70 -1.47
CA THR A 160 10.90 7.48 -1.53
C THR A 160 11.14 7.03 -2.97
N ALA A 161 10.17 7.19 -3.87
CA ALA A 161 10.32 6.89 -5.29
C ALA A 161 11.40 7.77 -5.92
N ALA A 162 11.38 9.07 -5.68
CA ALA A 162 12.39 9.97 -6.23
C ALA A 162 13.79 9.72 -5.66
N GLY A 163 13.89 9.35 -4.38
CA GLY A 163 15.15 8.91 -3.80
C GLY A 163 15.66 7.62 -4.44
N ALA A 164 14.78 6.64 -4.68
CA ALA A 164 15.13 5.42 -5.40
C ALA A 164 15.62 5.71 -6.82
N THR A 165 14.98 6.62 -7.55
CA THR A 165 15.45 7.08 -8.87
C THR A 165 16.82 7.75 -8.77
N ALA A 166 17.01 8.68 -7.82
CA ALA A 166 18.30 9.38 -7.67
C ALA A 166 19.45 8.41 -7.36
N VAL A 167 19.21 7.42 -6.49
CA VAL A 167 20.21 6.40 -6.15
C VAL A 167 20.43 5.41 -7.30
N ALA A 168 19.40 5.12 -8.10
CA ALA A 168 19.54 4.32 -9.32
C ALA A 168 20.46 5.01 -10.33
N ASP A 169 20.26 6.31 -10.58
CA ASP A 169 21.07 7.12 -11.49
C ASP A 169 22.55 7.14 -11.04
N ASP A 170 22.79 7.32 -9.73
CA ASP A 170 24.15 7.27 -9.16
C ASP A 170 24.82 5.90 -9.37
N ALA A 171 24.04 4.82 -9.37
CA ALA A 171 24.52 3.45 -9.48
C ALA A 171 24.63 2.94 -10.93
N ASP A 172 24.02 3.61 -11.91
CA ASP A 172 23.81 3.08 -13.28
C ASP A 172 25.11 2.64 -13.97
N LEU A 173 26.17 3.43 -13.84
CA LEU A 173 27.47 3.15 -14.47
C LEU A 173 28.31 2.09 -13.76
N THR A 174 28.03 1.80 -12.48
CA THR A 174 28.91 0.96 -11.63
C THR A 174 28.23 -0.31 -11.13
N ALA A 175 26.89 -0.33 -11.08
CA ALA A 175 26.08 -1.41 -10.56
C ALA A 175 24.71 -1.46 -11.27
N GLY A 176 24.71 -1.74 -12.58
CA GLY A 176 23.51 -1.70 -13.42
C GLY A 176 22.36 -2.61 -12.99
N GLU A 177 22.64 -3.78 -12.38
CA GLU A 177 21.61 -4.65 -11.80
C GLU A 177 20.89 -3.94 -10.64
N ARG A 178 21.66 -3.32 -9.74
CA ARG A 178 21.13 -2.56 -8.62
C ARG A 178 20.34 -1.32 -9.08
N ALA A 179 20.83 -0.62 -10.10
CA ALA A 179 20.11 0.50 -10.70
C ALA A 179 18.76 0.07 -11.29
N SER A 180 18.71 -1.10 -11.94
CA SER A 180 17.47 -1.68 -12.49
C SER A 180 16.47 -2.05 -11.39
N GLU A 181 16.93 -2.64 -10.28
CA GLU A 181 16.09 -2.92 -9.11
C GLU A 181 15.49 -1.65 -8.51
N LEU A 182 16.32 -0.63 -8.29
CA LEU A 182 15.90 0.65 -7.72
C LEU A 182 14.94 1.39 -8.65
N THR A 183 15.14 1.33 -9.97
CA THR A 183 14.21 1.89 -10.95
C THR A 183 12.85 1.19 -10.90
N THR A 184 12.84 -0.14 -10.81
CA THR A 184 11.60 -0.92 -10.65
C THR A 184 10.90 -0.58 -9.33
N ARG A 185 11.67 -0.39 -8.24
CA ARG A 185 11.13 0.03 -6.95
C ARG A 185 10.53 1.43 -7.02
N ALA A 186 11.19 2.38 -7.67
CA ALA A 186 10.70 3.73 -7.88
C ALA A 186 9.38 3.75 -8.64
N LEU A 187 9.24 2.92 -9.69
CA LEU A 187 7.99 2.76 -10.44
C LEU A 187 6.86 2.28 -9.52
N ARG A 188 7.07 1.18 -8.78
CA ARG A 188 6.06 0.62 -7.87
C ARG A 188 5.62 1.60 -6.79
N LEU A 189 6.57 2.35 -6.22
CA LEU A 189 6.27 3.40 -5.24
C LEU A 189 5.47 4.55 -5.88
N SER A 190 5.78 4.93 -7.12
CA SER A 190 5.02 5.96 -7.84
C SER A 190 3.59 5.53 -8.15
N GLU A 191 3.38 4.28 -8.55
CA GLU A 191 2.05 3.68 -8.75
C GLU A 191 1.26 3.63 -7.44
N LEU A 192 1.91 3.20 -6.36
CA LEU A 192 1.31 3.18 -5.03
C LEU A 192 0.89 4.58 -4.56
N ALA A 193 1.70 5.60 -4.83
CA ALA A 193 1.35 6.98 -4.53
C ALA A 193 0.13 7.47 -5.32
N ALA A 194 0.02 7.09 -6.60
CA ALA A 194 -1.12 7.44 -7.44
C ALA A 194 -2.41 6.79 -6.92
N ASP A 195 -2.34 5.50 -6.59
CA ASP A 195 -3.49 4.77 -6.03
C ASP A 195 -3.97 5.36 -4.70
N LEU A 196 -3.05 5.68 -3.78
CA LEU A 196 -3.40 6.31 -2.50
C LEU A 196 -3.99 7.71 -2.69
N THR A 197 -3.50 8.47 -3.66
CA THR A 197 -4.03 9.81 -4.00
C THR A 197 -5.46 9.71 -4.54
N GLU A 198 -5.74 8.78 -5.46
CA GLU A 198 -7.09 8.58 -5.99
C GLU A 198 -8.04 8.06 -4.90
N ALA A 199 -7.58 7.13 -4.05
CA ALA A 199 -8.37 6.65 -2.93
C ALA A 199 -8.73 7.78 -1.95
N ALA A 200 -7.79 8.69 -1.66
CA ALA A 200 -8.05 9.87 -0.83
C ALA A 200 -9.08 10.80 -1.48
N ALA A 201 -9.03 10.97 -2.80
CA ALA A 201 -10.00 11.76 -3.55
C ALA A 201 -11.40 11.13 -3.55
N LEU A 202 -11.49 9.81 -3.76
CA LEU A 202 -12.73 9.02 -3.70
C LEU A 202 -13.37 9.07 -2.31
N TRP A 203 -12.56 8.95 -1.26
CA TRP A 203 -13.02 9.02 0.12
C TRP A 203 -13.68 10.35 0.44
N ARG A 204 -13.05 11.47 0.04
CA ARG A 204 -13.59 12.83 0.27
C ARG A 204 -14.93 13.09 -0.42
N ARG A 205 -15.26 12.32 -1.46
CA ARG A 205 -16.53 12.41 -2.22
C ARG A 205 -17.49 11.25 -1.92
N ASP A 206 -17.26 10.53 -0.83
CA ASP A 206 -18.08 9.38 -0.39
C ASP A 206 -18.30 8.34 -1.51
N SER A 207 -17.26 8.10 -2.33
CA SER A 207 -17.31 7.17 -3.47
C SER A 207 -16.25 6.06 -3.38
N LEU A 208 -15.62 5.89 -2.21
CA LEU A 208 -14.67 4.81 -1.95
C LEU A 208 -15.41 3.66 -1.26
N ASP A 209 -15.83 2.68 -2.06
CA ASP A 209 -16.59 1.51 -1.61
C ASP A 209 -15.69 0.34 -1.18
#